data_AF-W6YIM2-F1
#
_entry.id   AF-W6YIM2-F1
#
_cell.length_a   1.000
_cell.length_b   1.000
_cell.length_c   1.000
_cell.angle_alpha   90.00
_cell.angle_beta   90.00
_cell.angle_gamma   90.00
#
_symmetry.space_group_name_H-M   'P 1'
#
loop_
_entity.id
_entity.type
_entity.pdbx_description
1 polymer ?
#
loop_
_entity_poly.entity_id
_entity_poly.type
_entity_poly.pdbx_seq_one_letter_code
_entity_poly.pdbx_strand_id
1 'polypeptide(L)'
;MTSKTKSNRKSSWVMLAENGGYTPLPGEQTLYQSPPRTTLSLQTSHRHPPSESYSQQCKSGVVFLTNRRMIYLPVNPTPQLQSFAVPILNVTDSRVTAPWFGANKWEAIIQPVQGGGIPPQHSELDLVLEFKEGGAFDFASIFERLKERLRQAIEIARESGGDVQDGTRGVGGVNMNNVHLDDLPAYEESRQHARVPDPLPSPPMDNSAVGSMSGVGSSVAAPEPSSPPPSSSLSSPRTQQEHFEPPSDPPPGYEEVQRSSIVDELERQVRDSPWQDADSKR
;
A
#
# COMPACT_ATOMS: atom_id res chain seq x y z
N MET A 1 19.70 -38.91 21.76
CA MET A 1 18.26 -39.15 21.66
C MET A 1 17.55 -37.80 21.72
N THR A 2 17.07 -37.29 20.60
CA THR A 2 16.32 -36.02 20.57
C THR A 2 14.86 -36.28 20.96
N SER A 3 14.40 -35.64 22.05
CA SER A 3 13.01 -35.73 22.47
C SER A 3 12.12 -35.04 21.43
N LYS A 4 11.32 -35.83 20.71
CA LYS A 4 10.33 -35.31 19.75
C LYS A 4 9.19 -34.66 20.54
N THR A 5 9.36 -33.38 20.89
CA THR A 5 8.37 -32.60 21.64
C THR A 5 7.02 -32.69 20.95
N LYS A 6 6.05 -33.34 21.61
CA LYS A 6 4.70 -33.52 21.04
C LYS A 6 4.07 -32.14 20.86
N SER A 7 3.90 -31.74 19.60
CA SER A 7 3.16 -30.54 19.20
C SER A 7 1.79 -30.55 19.89
N ASN A 8 1.54 -29.56 20.75
CA ASN A 8 0.26 -29.38 21.40
C ASN A 8 -0.69 -28.73 20.39
N ARG A 9 -1.46 -29.52 19.66
CA ARG A 9 -2.34 -29.04 18.56
C ARG A 9 -3.34 -27.94 18.97
N LYS A 10 -3.51 -27.65 20.27
CA LYS A 10 -4.35 -26.57 20.81
C LYS A 10 -3.72 -25.16 20.73
N SER A 11 -2.42 -25.03 20.45
CA SER A 11 -1.70 -23.74 20.32
C SER A 11 -1.09 -23.53 18.93
N SER A 12 -1.65 -24.19 17.91
CA SER A 12 -1.29 -24.01 16.50
C SER A 12 -2.50 -23.52 15.71
N TRP A 13 -2.44 -22.27 15.24
CA TRP A 13 -3.49 -21.61 14.46
C TRP A 13 -3.44 -21.96 12.97
N VAL A 14 -2.34 -22.58 12.54
CA VAL A 14 -2.09 -22.94 11.15
C VAL A 14 -1.56 -24.36 11.07
N MET A 15 -1.95 -25.07 10.02
CA MET A 15 -1.31 -26.33 9.65
C MET A 15 0.14 -26.04 9.26
N LEU A 16 1.07 -26.62 10.00
CA LEU A 16 2.50 -26.51 9.71
C LEU A 16 2.87 -27.53 8.63
N ALA A 17 3.59 -27.09 7.62
CA ALA A 17 4.15 -27.96 6.58
C ALA A 17 5.42 -28.66 7.10
N GLU A 18 5.78 -29.80 6.51
CA GLU A 18 6.94 -30.60 6.95
C GLU A 18 8.28 -29.86 6.81
N ASN A 19 8.33 -28.85 5.94
CA ASN A 19 9.49 -27.97 5.73
C ASN A 19 9.60 -26.81 6.76
N GLY A 20 8.71 -26.75 7.76
CA GLY A 20 8.67 -25.66 8.76
C GLY A 20 7.93 -24.39 8.30
N GLY A 21 7.38 -24.38 7.09
CA GLY A 21 6.46 -23.35 6.62
C GLY A 21 5.01 -23.58 7.08
N TYR A 22 4.07 -22.85 6.47
CA TYR A 22 2.64 -23.04 6.67
C TYR A 22 1.98 -23.70 5.45
N THR A 23 0.88 -24.42 5.67
CA THR A 23 0.02 -24.92 4.59
C THR A 23 -1.00 -23.85 4.21
N PRO A 24 -1.00 -23.34 2.96
CA PRO A 24 -2.01 -22.37 2.51
C PRO A 24 -3.39 -23.03 2.40
N LEU A 25 -4.43 -22.26 2.72
CA LEU A 25 -5.82 -22.62 2.42
C LEU A 25 -6.07 -22.56 0.90
N PRO A 26 -7.12 -23.20 0.36
CA PRO A 26 -7.42 -23.15 -1.08
C PRO A 26 -7.57 -21.71 -1.58
N GLY A 27 -6.73 -21.26 -2.51
CA GLY A 27 -6.69 -19.87 -3.00
C GLY A 27 -5.99 -18.84 -2.09
N GLU A 28 -5.37 -19.28 -0.98
CA GLU A 28 -4.51 -18.41 -0.17
C GLU A 28 -3.14 -18.24 -0.85
N GLN A 29 -2.73 -16.98 -1.04
CA GLN A 29 -1.46 -16.61 -1.67
C GLN A 29 -0.62 -15.77 -0.70
N THR A 30 0.69 -16.06 -0.60
CA THR A 30 1.66 -15.22 0.12
C THR A 30 1.93 -13.95 -0.67
N LEU A 31 1.74 -12.79 -0.05
CA LEU A 31 2.03 -11.47 -0.62
C LEU A 31 3.33 -10.88 -0.08
N TYR A 32 3.71 -11.24 1.15
CA TYR A 32 4.97 -10.84 1.77
C TYR A 32 5.45 -11.87 2.79
N GLN A 33 6.76 -11.97 2.94
CA GLN A 33 7.43 -12.77 3.97
C GLN A 33 8.56 -11.93 4.58
N SER A 34 8.61 -11.84 5.92
CA SER A 34 9.65 -11.08 6.62
C SER A 34 10.96 -11.86 6.80
N PRO A 35 12.07 -11.16 7.16
CA PRO A 35 13.28 -11.82 7.62
C PRO A 35 13.08 -12.62 8.93
N PRO A 36 13.85 -13.70 9.17
CA PRO A 36 13.65 -14.65 10.27
C PRO A 36 13.96 -14.11 11.68
N ARG A 37 14.52 -12.90 11.79
CA ARG A 37 14.68 -12.18 13.08
C ARG A 37 13.56 -11.18 13.37
N THR A 38 12.35 -11.42 12.86
CA THR A 38 11.15 -10.67 13.26
C THR A 38 10.67 -11.15 14.63
N THR A 39 10.32 -10.24 15.55
CA THR A 39 9.74 -10.61 16.86
C THR A 39 8.20 -10.62 16.82
N LEU A 40 7.60 -11.21 17.85
CA LEU A 40 6.17 -11.07 18.16
C LEU A 40 6.01 -10.72 19.64
N SER A 41 5.17 -9.74 19.94
CA SER A 41 4.60 -9.53 21.28
C SER A 41 3.09 -9.36 21.15
N LEU A 42 2.34 -10.11 21.95
CA LEU A 42 0.90 -10.03 22.13
C LEU A 42 0.66 -9.72 23.60
N GLN A 43 -0.06 -8.65 23.92
CA GLN A 43 -0.38 -8.27 25.29
C GLN A 43 -1.85 -7.84 25.41
N THR A 44 -2.47 -8.10 26.55
CA THR A 44 -3.83 -7.58 26.82
C THR A 44 -3.76 -6.08 26.99
N SER A 45 -4.59 -5.35 26.26
CA SER A 45 -4.69 -3.90 26.40
C SER A 45 -5.05 -3.51 27.84
N HIS A 46 -4.60 -2.33 28.27
CA HIS A 46 -4.54 -1.84 29.66
C HIS A 46 -5.85 -1.79 30.48
N ARG A 47 -6.98 -2.32 29.97
CA ARG A 47 -8.29 -2.35 30.65
C ARG A 47 -8.50 -3.55 31.58
N HIS A 48 -7.59 -4.51 31.63
CA HIS A 48 -7.69 -5.70 32.50
C HIS A 48 -6.79 -5.62 33.74
N PRO A 49 -7.21 -6.18 34.90
CA PRO A 49 -6.35 -6.32 36.07
C PRO A 49 -5.08 -7.14 35.77
N PRO A 50 -3.92 -6.84 36.39
CA PRO A 50 -2.68 -7.58 36.14
C PRO A 50 -2.77 -9.10 36.41
N SER A 51 -3.66 -9.53 37.30
CA SER A 51 -3.92 -10.94 37.60
C SER A 51 -4.55 -11.72 36.45
N GLU A 52 -5.16 -11.04 35.48
CA GLU A 52 -5.85 -11.62 34.33
C GLU A 52 -5.13 -11.33 33.00
N SER A 53 -3.99 -10.64 33.00
CA SER A 53 -3.32 -10.24 31.76
C SER A 53 -2.81 -11.44 30.95
N TYR A 54 -3.30 -11.61 29.73
CA TYR A 54 -2.67 -12.45 28.72
C TYR A 54 -1.47 -11.73 28.10
N SER A 55 -0.33 -12.43 28.02
CA SER A 55 0.91 -11.95 27.42
C SER A 55 1.65 -13.12 26.77
N GLN A 56 2.03 -12.98 25.50
CA GLN A 56 2.78 -13.98 24.75
C GLN A 56 3.83 -13.29 23.88
N GLN A 57 5.08 -13.73 23.99
CA GLN A 57 6.21 -13.15 23.25
C GLN A 57 7.04 -14.20 22.52
N CYS A 58 7.69 -13.78 21.43
CA CYS A 58 8.65 -14.55 20.67
C CYS A 58 9.79 -13.64 20.17
N LYS A 59 11.04 -14.07 20.36
CA LYS A 59 12.24 -13.23 20.06
C LYS A 59 12.76 -13.35 18.63
N SER A 60 12.31 -14.36 17.87
CA SER A 60 12.69 -14.62 16.48
C SER A 60 11.66 -15.52 15.79
N GLY A 61 11.21 -15.11 14.62
CA GLY A 61 10.21 -15.76 13.78
C GLY A 61 10.12 -15.07 12.43
N VAL A 62 9.29 -15.64 11.57
CA VAL A 62 8.92 -15.09 10.26
C VAL A 62 7.44 -14.70 10.33
N VAL A 63 7.11 -13.49 9.91
CA VAL A 63 5.73 -13.11 9.60
C VAL A 63 5.48 -13.29 8.10
N PHE A 64 4.40 -13.98 7.76
CA PHE A 64 3.87 -14.10 6.41
C PHE A 64 2.58 -13.29 6.34
N LEU A 65 2.42 -12.52 5.27
CA LEU A 65 1.20 -11.83 4.95
C LEU A 65 0.57 -12.52 3.74
N THR A 66 -0.66 -13.02 3.89
CA THR A 66 -1.42 -13.65 2.81
C THR A 66 -2.59 -12.76 2.40
N ASN A 67 -3.22 -13.02 1.26
CA ASN A 67 -4.47 -12.36 0.85
C ASN A 67 -5.67 -12.58 1.81
N ARG A 68 -5.51 -13.27 2.94
CA ARG A 68 -6.57 -13.56 3.92
C ARG A 68 -6.20 -13.29 5.37
N ARG A 69 -4.92 -13.47 5.75
CA ARG A 69 -4.47 -13.40 7.14
C ARG A 69 -2.99 -13.07 7.24
N MET A 70 -2.62 -12.51 8.38
CA MET A 70 -1.24 -12.45 8.82
C MET A 70 -0.94 -13.72 9.63
N ILE A 71 0.20 -14.37 9.40
CA ILE A 71 0.65 -15.60 10.06
C ILE A 71 2.03 -15.35 10.65
N TYR A 72 2.27 -15.73 11.89
CA TYR A 72 3.60 -15.71 12.51
C TYR A 72 4.06 -17.13 12.87
N LEU A 73 5.23 -17.51 12.36
CA LEU A 73 5.90 -18.77 12.67
C LEU A 73 7.18 -18.50 13.49
N PRO A 74 7.25 -18.93 14.77
CA PRO A 74 8.48 -18.90 15.54
C PRO A 74 9.61 -19.72 14.90
N VAL A 75 10.85 -19.23 14.92
CA VAL A 75 12.03 -20.05 14.54
C VAL A 75 12.23 -21.20 15.53
N ASN A 76 11.90 -20.96 16.80
CA ASN A 76 11.91 -21.96 17.87
C ASN A 76 10.52 -22.05 18.51
N PRO A 77 9.61 -22.89 17.98
CA PRO A 77 8.26 -23.07 18.51
C PRO A 77 8.26 -23.55 19.98
N THR A 78 7.39 -22.98 20.81
CA THR A 78 7.19 -23.42 22.20
C THR A 78 5.83 -24.11 22.35
N PRO A 79 5.59 -24.91 23.42
CA PRO A 79 4.27 -25.48 23.67
C PRO A 79 3.14 -24.43 23.81
N GLN A 80 3.48 -23.20 24.20
CA GLN A 80 2.57 -22.07 24.35
C GLN A 80 2.31 -21.35 23.03
N LEU A 81 3.32 -21.24 22.15
CA LEU A 81 3.24 -20.58 20.86
C LEU A 81 3.92 -21.42 19.78
N GLN A 82 3.13 -22.14 18.98
CA GLN A 82 3.63 -22.91 17.84
C GLN A 82 3.42 -22.19 16.51
N SER A 83 2.27 -21.56 16.35
CA SER A 83 1.97 -20.61 15.29
C SER A 83 0.91 -19.64 15.80
N PHE A 84 0.91 -18.43 15.25
CA PHE A 84 -0.14 -17.44 15.46
C PHE A 84 -0.69 -17.01 14.10
N ALA A 85 -1.98 -16.72 14.02
CA ALA A 85 -2.57 -16.14 12.81
C ALA A 85 -3.74 -15.23 13.16
N VAL A 86 -3.95 -14.18 12.37
CA VAL A 86 -5.08 -13.25 12.53
C VAL A 86 -5.62 -12.85 11.15
N PRO A 87 -6.95 -12.89 10.91
CA PRO A 87 -7.53 -12.36 9.68
C PRO A 87 -7.19 -10.88 9.49
N ILE A 88 -6.96 -10.42 8.26
CA ILE A 88 -6.54 -9.02 8.00
C ILE A 88 -7.52 -8.00 8.59
N LEU A 89 -8.82 -8.30 8.49
CA LEU A 89 -9.91 -7.44 8.96
C LEU A 89 -10.05 -7.39 10.49
N ASN A 90 -9.47 -8.36 11.20
CA ASN A 90 -9.42 -8.39 12.68
C ASN A 90 -8.29 -7.51 13.24
N VAL A 91 -7.57 -6.76 12.40
CA VAL A 91 -6.46 -5.88 12.79
C VAL A 91 -6.87 -4.41 12.61
N THR A 92 -6.77 -3.63 13.67
CA THR A 92 -7.09 -2.19 13.74
C THR A 92 -5.88 -1.39 14.24
N ASP A 93 -5.94 -0.05 14.16
CA ASP A 93 -4.91 0.87 14.67
C ASP A 93 -3.44 0.51 14.30
N SER A 94 -3.22 0.11 13.05
CA SER A 94 -1.93 -0.36 12.56
C SER A 94 -1.02 0.80 12.14
N ARG A 95 0.21 0.84 12.67
CA ARG A 95 1.20 1.90 12.41
C ARG A 95 2.65 1.40 12.48
N VAL A 96 3.53 2.01 11.69
CA VAL A 96 4.99 1.80 11.78
C VAL A 96 5.60 2.84 12.71
N THR A 97 6.50 2.39 13.60
CA THR A 97 7.34 3.25 14.44
C THR A 97 8.80 2.97 14.13
N ALA A 98 9.51 3.99 13.63
CA ALA A 98 10.93 3.93 13.32
C ALA A 98 11.72 4.77 14.36
N PRO A 99 12.30 4.15 15.40
CA PRO A 99 13.12 4.87 16.37
C PRO A 99 14.47 5.27 15.76
N TRP A 100 15.04 6.40 16.19
CA TRP A 100 16.37 6.87 15.77
C TRP A 100 17.49 5.84 15.97
N PHE A 101 17.33 4.95 16.95
CA PHE A 101 18.20 3.80 17.18
C PHE A 101 17.35 2.60 17.60
N GLY A 102 17.68 1.43 17.07
CA GLY A 102 16.93 0.19 17.27
C GLY A 102 16.26 -0.30 15.98
N ALA A 103 15.43 -1.33 16.12
CA ALA A 103 14.72 -1.93 15.01
C ALA A 103 13.35 -1.27 14.79
N ASN A 104 12.92 -1.17 13.54
CA ASN A 104 11.60 -0.66 13.18
C ASN A 104 10.51 -1.59 13.70
N LYS A 105 9.46 -1.01 14.26
CA LYS A 105 8.31 -1.73 14.78
C LYS A 105 7.10 -1.50 13.90
N TRP A 106 6.25 -2.51 13.77
CA TRP A 106 4.87 -2.35 13.38
C TRP A 106 3.99 -2.73 14.58
N GLU A 107 3.09 -1.83 14.94
CA GLU A 107 2.24 -1.91 16.13
C GLU A 107 0.79 -1.86 15.66
N ALA A 108 -0.08 -2.69 16.22
CA ALA A 108 -1.49 -2.76 15.86
C ALA A 108 -2.35 -3.30 17.03
N ILE A 109 -3.65 -3.08 16.98
CA ILE A 109 -4.62 -3.76 17.84
C ILE A 109 -5.21 -4.94 17.07
N ILE A 110 -5.40 -6.09 17.73
CA ILE A 110 -6.04 -7.26 17.13
C ILE A 110 -7.25 -7.74 17.93
N GLN A 111 -8.26 -8.23 17.22
CA GLN A 111 -9.43 -8.90 17.78
C GLN A 111 -9.30 -10.42 17.63
N PRO A 112 -9.12 -11.19 18.72
CA PRO A 112 -8.96 -12.65 18.65
C PRO A 112 -10.21 -13.34 18.10
N VAL A 113 -10.02 -14.41 17.31
CA VAL A 113 -11.13 -15.25 16.83
C VAL A 113 -11.46 -16.35 17.85
N GLN A 114 -12.74 -16.72 17.94
CA GLN A 114 -13.17 -17.84 18.75
C GLN A 114 -12.48 -19.14 18.31
N GLY A 115 -12.07 -19.97 19.28
CA GLY A 115 -11.36 -21.22 19.01
C GLY A 115 -9.87 -21.05 18.65
N GLY A 116 -9.34 -19.83 18.53
CA GLY A 116 -7.91 -19.61 18.29
C GLY A 116 -7.00 -20.02 19.46
N GLY A 117 -7.50 -20.00 20.70
CA GLY A 117 -6.72 -20.36 21.90
C GLY A 117 -6.18 -19.16 22.68
N ILE A 118 -6.54 -17.94 22.29
CA ILE A 118 -6.60 -16.79 23.23
C ILE A 118 -7.92 -16.91 24.02
N PRO A 119 -7.92 -16.76 25.36
CA PRO A 119 -9.14 -16.79 26.16
C PRO A 119 -10.16 -15.72 25.74
N PRO A 120 -11.48 -16.03 25.71
CA PRO A 120 -12.52 -15.12 25.19
C PRO A 120 -12.73 -13.86 26.03
N GLN A 121 -12.19 -13.83 27.26
CA GLN A 121 -12.15 -12.64 28.11
C GLN A 121 -11.25 -11.50 27.56
N HIS A 122 -10.38 -11.81 26.59
CA HIS A 122 -9.54 -10.82 25.91
C HIS A 122 -10.13 -10.50 24.55
N SER A 123 -10.98 -9.46 24.48
CA SER A 123 -11.61 -9.02 23.24
C SER A 123 -10.65 -8.30 22.29
N GLU A 124 -9.60 -7.68 22.84
CA GLU A 124 -8.59 -6.89 22.13
C GLU A 124 -7.21 -7.17 22.73
N LEU A 125 -6.19 -7.30 21.87
CA LEU A 125 -4.79 -7.40 22.27
C LEU A 125 -3.94 -6.38 21.50
N ASP A 126 -2.95 -5.85 22.18
CA ASP A 126 -1.87 -5.04 21.60
C ASP A 126 -0.85 -5.99 20.95
N LEU A 127 -0.64 -5.84 19.64
CA LEU A 127 0.29 -6.60 18.82
C LEU A 127 1.48 -5.72 18.42
N VAL A 128 2.69 -6.21 18.66
CA VAL A 128 3.95 -5.57 18.23
C VAL A 128 4.82 -6.58 17.48
N LEU A 129 5.26 -6.19 16.28
CA LEU A 129 6.28 -6.88 15.48
C LEU A 129 7.52 -6.00 15.38
N GLU A 130 8.69 -6.50 15.77
CA GLU A 130 9.96 -5.79 15.64
C GLU A 130 10.82 -6.43 14.53
N PHE A 131 11.15 -5.64 13.51
CA PHE A 131 11.84 -6.09 12.30
C PHE A 131 13.35 -5.80 12.38
N LYS A 132 14.10 -6.71 13.00
CA LYS A 132 15.53 -6.54 13.29
C LYS A 132 16.45 -6.50 12.05
N GLU A 133 15.91 -6.81 10.88
CA GLU A 133 16.63 -6.90 9.60
C GLU A 133 15.98 -6.01 8.52
N GLY A 134 15.13 -5.07 8.92
CA GLY A 134 14.33 -4.26 8.00
C GLY A 134 13.06 -4.95 7.52
N GLY A 135 12.35 -4.31 6.57
CA GLY A 135 11.10 -4.81 6.02
C GLY A 135 9.81 -4.28 6.67
N ALA A 136 9.88 -3.54 7.78
CA ALA A 136 8.69 -3.03 8.49
C ALA A 136 7.81 -2.10 7.63
N PHE A 137 8.44 -1.21 6.85
CA PHE A 137 7.74 -0.28 5.96
C PHE A 137 7.08 -1.00 4.78
N ASP A 138 7.77 -1.98 4.19
CA ASP A 138 7.25 -2.80 3.09
C ASP A 138 6.06 -3.63 3.57
N PHE A 139 6.23 -4.31 4.72
CA PHE A 139 5.17 -5.06 5.39
C PHE A 139 3.92 -4.18 5.60
N ALA A 140 4.08 -3.01 6.20
CA ALA A 140 2.96 -2.12 6.49
C ALA A 140 2.29 -1.57 5.21
N SER A 141 3.07 -1.23 4.18
CA SER A 141 2.55 -0.73 2.91
C SER A 141 1.70 -1.78 2.18
N ILE A 142 2.19 -3.03 2.16
CA ILE A 142 1.44 -4.17 1.59
C ILE A 142 0.22 -4.50 2.46
N PHE A 143 0.36 -4.41 3.79
CA PHE A 143 -0.70 -4.68 4.75
C PHE A 143 -1.88 -3.70 4.60
N GLU A 144 -1.64 -2.38 4.61
CA GLU A 144 -2.72 -1.40 4.46
C GLU A 144 -3.38 -1.49 3.07
N ARG A 145 -2.59 -1.63 2.00
CA ARG A 145 -3.12 -1.83 0.63
C ARG A 145 -4.04 -3.04 0.54
N LEU A 146 -3.66 -4.16 1.17
CA LEU A 146 -4.48 -5.37 1.22
C LEU A 146 -5.75 -5.17 2.05
N LYS A 147 -5.60 -4.61 3.25
CA LYS A 147 -6.68 -4.38 4.21
C LYS A 147 -7.76 -3.45 3.66
N GLU A 148 -7.34 -2.42 2.93
CA GLU A 148 -8.24 -1.49 2.25
C GLU A 148 -9.00 -2.17 1.11
N ARG A 149 -8.30 -2.88 0.21
CA ARG A 149 -8.94 -3.66 -0.86
C ARG A 149 -9.94 -4.70 -0.33
N LEU A 150 -9.64 -5.36 0.79
CA LEU A 150 -10.56 -6.31 1.42
C LEU A 150 -11.81 -5.65 2.01
N ARG A 151 -11.71 -4.41 2.51
CA ARG A 151 -12.88 -3.64 2.96
C ARG A 151 -13.74 -3.21 1.78
N GLN A 152 -13.14 -2.61 0.76
CA GLN A 152 -13.83 -2.21 -0.47
C GLN A 152 -14.55 -3.39 -1.13
N ALA A 153 -13.91 -4.56 -1.20
CA ALA A 153 -14.54 -5.76 -1.76
C ALA A 153 -15.75 -6.26 -0.93
N ILE A 154 -15.76 -6.04 0.39
CA ILE A 154 -16.91 -6.36 1.27
C ILE A 154 -18.02 -5.31 1.15
N GLU A 155 -17.65 -4.04 1.03
CA GLU A 155 -18.59 -2.93 0.82
C GLU A 155 -19.32 -3.09 -0.51
N ILE A 156 -18.58 -3.29 -1.61
CA ILE A 156 -19.14 -3.59 -2.93
C ILE A 156 -20.02 -4.85 -2.89
N ALA A 157 -19.59 -5.93 -2.21
CA ALA A 157 -20.41 -7.15 -2.10
C ALA A 157 -21.71 -6.94 -1.28
N ARG A 158 -21.71 -5.99 -0.35
CA ARG A 158 -22.88 -5.60 0.46
C ARG A 158 -23.83 -4.69 -0.31
N GLU A 159 -23.29 -3.76 -1.11
CA GLU A 159 -24.06 -2.83 -1.94
C GLU A 159 -24.64 -3.47 -3.19
N SER A 160 -23.90 -4.38 -3.83
CA SER A 160 -24.33 -5.10 -5.03
C SER A 160 -25.40 -6.19 -4.79
N GLY A 161 -25.87 -6.35 -3.55
CA GLY A 161 -27.09 -7.12 -3.24
C GLY A 161 -27.02 -8.58 -3.65
N GLY A 162 -25.89 -9.26 -3.42
CA GLY A 162 -25.62 -10.60 -3.93
C GLY A 162 -26.57 -11.70 -3.41
N ASP A 163 -27.62 -11.99 -4.19
CA ASP A 163 -28.37 -13.24 -4.15
C ASP A 163 -27.43 -14.43 -4.40
N VAL A 164 -27.02 -15.13 -3.33
CA VAL A 164 -26.37 -16.45 -3.43
C VAL A 164 -27.02 -17.42 -2.46
N GLN A 165 -28.04 -18.12 -2.98
CA GLN A 165 -28.53 -19.36 -2.41
C GLN A 165 -27.52 -20.49 -2.66
N ASP A 166 -26.41 -20.55 -1.91
CA ASP A 166 -25.82 -21.86 -1.53
C ASP A 166 -24.83 -21.84 -0.32
N GLY A 167 -25.15 -22.64 0.69
CA GLY A 167 -24.19 -23.61 1.26
C GLY A 167 -23.12 -23.16 2.24
N THR A 168 -22.23 -22.22 1.88
CA THR A 168 -20.89 -22.14 2.53
C THR A 168 -20.69 -20.87 3.36
N ARG A 169 -20.95 -20.97 4.68
CA ARG A 169 -20.75 -19.89 5.66
C ARG A 169 -19.25 -19.57 5.90
N GLY A 170 -18.70 -18.72 5.04
CA GLY A 170 -17.51 -17.89 5.32
C GLY A 170 -17.89 -16.42 5.50
N VAL A 171 -17.07 -15.63 6.18
CA VAL A 171 -17.34 -14.20 6.44
C VAL A 171 -17.53 -13.43 5.13
N GLY A 172 -18.73 -12.89 4.92
CA GLY A 172 -19.04 -11.89 3.89
C GLY A 172 -19.29 -12.40 2.46
N GLY A 173 -19.22 -13.71 2.17
CA GLY A 173 -19.49 -14.24 0.82
C GLY A 173 -18.50 -13.84 -0.29
N VAL A 174 -17.51 -12.99 0.02
CA VAL A 174 -16.55 -12.44 -0.96
C VAL A 174 -15.51 -13.50 -1.32
N ASN A 175 -15.34 -13.76 -2.63
CA ASN A 175 -14.23 -14.60 -3.11
C ASN A 175 -12.91 -13.80 -3.07
N MET A 176 -12.21 -13.86 -1.94
CA MET A 176 -10.90 -13.23 -1.68
C MET A 176 -9.77 -13.65 -2.64
N ASN A 177 -10.02 -14.61 -3.56
CA ASN A 177 -9.04 -15.05 -4.57
C ASN A 177 -9.13 -14.22 -5.86
N ASN A 178 -10.29 -13.60 -6.11
CA ASN A 178 -10.59 -12.84 -7.33
C ASN A 178 -10.45 -11.32 -7.14
N VAL A 179 -10.04 -10.86 -5.95
CA VAL A 179 -9.60 -9.48 -5.75
C VAL A 179 -8.28 -9.32 -6.49
N HIS A 180 -8.30 -8.69 -7.67
CA HIS A 180 -7.10 -8.43 -8.46
C HIS A 180 -6.11 -7.60 -7.63
N LEU A 181 -4.96 -8.22 -7.32
CA LEU A 181 -3.95 -7.67 -6.42
C LEU A 181 -2.89 -6.84 -7.16
N ASP A 182 -2.86 -6.90 -8.48
CA ASP A 182 -2.00 -6.08 -9.32
C ASP A 182 -2.37 -4.59 -9.21
N ASP A 183 -1.43 -3.70 -9.56
CA ASP A 183 -1.75 -2.28 -9.66
C ASP A 183 -2.85 -2.06 -10.70
N LEU A 184 -3.67 -1.02 -10.50
CA LEU A 184 -4.52 -0.52 -11.59
C LEU A 184 -3.62 -0.28 -12.81
N PRO A 185 -4.05 -0.63 -14.03
CA PRO A 185 -3.28 -0.28 -15.22
C PRO A 185 -3.03 1.22 -15.17
N ALA A 186 -1.75 1.62 -15.11
CA ALA A 186 -1.37 3.02 -15.21
C ALA A 186 -2.05 3.56 -16.46
N TYR A 187 -2.81 4.64 -16.32
CA TYR A 187 -3.70 5.16 -17.37
C TYR A 187 -2.94 5.23 -18.69
N GLU A 188 -3.22 4.28 -19.60
CA GLU A 188 -2.67 4.32 -20.94
C GLU A 188 -3.32 5.51 -21.63
N GLU A 189 -2.59 6.62 -21.61
CA GLU A 189 -2.95 7.83 -22.33
C GLU A 189 -3.25 7.43 -23.77
N SER A 190 -4.53 7.50 -24.13
CA SER A 190 -5.04 6.98 -25.40
C SER A 190 -4.49 7.82 -26.55
N ARG A 191 -3.28 7.48 -27.02
CA ARG A 191 -2.64 8.02 -28.22
C ARG A 191 -3.29 7.51 -29.51
N GLN A 192 -4.62 7.48 -29.50
CA GLN A 192 -5.51 7.18 -30.62
C GLN A 192 -6.33 8.42 -31.02
N HIS A 193 -5.83 9.63 -30.75
CA HIS A 193 -6.24 10.80 -31.53
C HIS A 193 -5.52 10.77 -32.88
N ALA A 194 -6.31 10.71 -33.95
CA ALA A 194 -5.82 10.54 -35.31
C ALA A 194 -4.81 11.63 -35.69
N ARG A 195 -3.69 11.20 -36.27
CA ARG A 195 -2.65 12.08 -36.84
C ARG A 195 -3.27 12.93 -37.95
N VAL A 196 -3.51 14.21 -37.67
CA VAL A 196 -3.92 15.18 -38.69
C VAL A 196 -2.80 15.29 -39.74
N PRO A 197 -3.08 15.23 -41.06
CA PRO A 197 -2.03 15.33 -42.08
C PRO A 197 -1.31 16.69 -42.09
N ASP A 198 0.00 16.67 -42.31
CA ASP A 198 0.86 17.86 -42.45
C ASP A 198 0.43 18.78 -43.61
N PRO A 199 0.29 20.10 -43.39
CA PRO A 199 0.12 21.08 -44.46
C PRO A 199 1.47 21.65 -44.95
N LEU A 200 2.08 20.93 -45.90
CA LEU A 200 2.96 21.41 -46.99
C LEU A 200 4.31 22.15 -46.70
N PRO A 201 5.31 22.07 -47.62
CA PRO A 201 6.67 22.53 -47.37
C PRO A 201 6.98 23.97 -47.86
N SER A 202 7.92 24.62 -47.19
CA SER A 202 8.53 25.90 -47.63
C SER A 202 9.57 25.69 -48.75
N PRO A 203 9.75 26.66 -49.68
CA PRO A 203 10.56 26.51 -50.88
C PRO A 203 12.08 26.67 -50.65
N PRO A 204 12.93 26.20 -51.59
CA PRO A 204 14.38 26.30 -51.48
C PRO A 204 14.90 27.68 -51.91
N MET A 205 15.95 28.15 -51.24
CA MET A 205 16.81 29.25 -51.71
C MET A 205 18.17 28.65 -52.10
N ASP A 206 18.43 28.60 -53.40
CA ASP A 206 19.74 28.32 -53.97
C ASP A 206 20.58 29.61 -53.95
N ASN A 207 21.86 29.50 -53.59
CA ASN A 207 22.86 30.34 -54.23
C ASN A 207 24.26 29.72 -54.13
N SER A 208 24.82 29.45 -55.29
CA SER A 208 26.15 28.88 -55.48
C SER A 208 27.27 29.94 -55.47
N ALA A 209 28.51 29.44 -55.35
CA ALA A 209 29.75 29.92 -56.01
C ALA A 209 30.90 30.47 -55.12
N VAL A 210 32.07 29.78 -55.24
CA VAL A 210 33.46 30.31 -55.40
C VAL A 210 34.00 31.25 -54.29
N GLY A 211 35.22 31.12 -53.74
CA GLY A 211 36.42 30.36 -54.11
C GLY A 211 37.65 31.28 -54.17
N SER A 212 38.86 30.79 -53.80
CA SER A 212 40.15 31.54 -53.73
C SER A 212 40.32 32.44 -52.47
N MET A 213 41.52 32.79 -51.97
CA MET A 213 42.88 32.19 -51.97
C MET A 213 43.78 32.91 -50.92
N SER A 214 44.77 32.19 -50.35
CA SER A 214 46.18 32.61 -50.06
C SER A 214 46.55 33.94 -49.34
N GLY A 215 47.52 33.86 -48.40
CA GLY A 215 48.39 34.98 -47.94
C GLY A 215 48.45 35.15 -46.41
N VAL A 216 49.42 34.61 -45.64
CA VAL A 216 50.88 34.91 -45.51
C VAL A 216 51.22 36.09 -44.56
N GLY A 217 52.06 35.83 -43.55
CA GLY A 217 52.69 36.80 -42.62
C GLY A 217 52.48 36.41 -41.14
N SER A 218 53.46 35.90 -40.39
CA SER A 218 54.60 36.59 -39.74
C SER A 218 54.17 37.66 -38.71
N SER A 219 54.71 37.76 -37.48
CA SER A 219 55.83 37.04 -36.83
C SER A 219 56.04 37.47 -35.35
N VAL A 220 56.59 36.56 -34.52
CA VAL A 220 57.55 36.82 -33.39
C VAL A 220 57.08 37.35 -32.01
N ALA A 221 57.73 36.77 -30.97
CA ALA A 221 57.96 37.22 -29.57
C ALA A 221 56.95 36.92 -28.42
N ALA A 222 57.40 36.05 -27.51
CA ALA A 222 57.13 36.05 -26.05
C ALA A 222 58.35 36.72 -25.34
N PRO A 223 58.44 36.98 -24.00
CA PRO A 223 57.76 36.38 -22.83
C PRO A 223 56.89 37.42 -22.04
N GLU A 224 56.57 37.42 -20.73
CA GLU A 224 56.95 36.67 -19.50
C GLU A 224 55.72 36.58 -18.50
N PRO A 225 55.80 35.98 -17.29
CA PRO A 225 54.62 35.53 -16.52
C PRO A 225 54.08 36.52 -15.46
N SER A 226 52.81 36.38 -15.09
CA SER A 226 52.21 36.96 -13.86
C SER A 226 50.93 36.21 -13.44
N SER A 227 50.82 35.90 -12.14
CA SER A 227 49.70 35.14 -11.53
C SER A 227 48.40 35.95 -11.42
N PRO A 228 47.23 35.28 -11.33
CA PRO A 228 46.37 35.53 -10.16
C PRO A 228 45.48 34.33 -9.68
N PRO A 229 45.20 34.23 -8.37
CA PRO A 229 43.92 33.79 -7.80
C PRO A 229 43.06 35.01 -7.37
N PRO A 230 41.79 34.90 -6.89
CA PRO A 230 41.00 33.71 -6.55
C PRO A 230 39.53 33.70 -7.11
N SER A 231 38.72 32.72 -6.64
CA SER A 231 37.25 32.71 -6.46
C SER A 231 36.30 32.02 -7.48
N SER A 232 35.83 30.83 -7.05
CA SER A 232 34.45 30.27 -7.02
C SER A 232 33.56 29.95 -8.25
N SER A 233 32.93 28.77 -8.11
CA SER A 233 31.59 28.33 -8.59
C SER A 233 31.31 28.01 -10.07
N LEU A 234 31.75 26.81 -10.46
CA LEU A 234 30.93 25.70 -11.00
C LEU A 234 29.53 26.01 -11.57
N SER A 235 29.30 25.62 -12.83
CA SER A 235 28.01 25.12 -13.34
C SER A 235 28.23 24.24 -14.57
N SER A 236 27.78 22.98 -14.51
CA SER A 236 27.79 22.04 -15.65
C SER A 236 26.35 21.77 -16.14
N PRO A 237 26.13 21.42 -17.42
CA PRO A 237 24.79 21.43 -18.01
C PRO A 237 23.89 20.33 -17.46
N ARG A 238 22.66 20.71 -17.06
CA ARG A 238 21.64 19.80 -16.52
C ARG A 238 20.65 19.40 -17.62
N THR A 239 20.44 18.10 -17.80
CA THR A 239 19.43 17.54 -18.70
C THR A 239 18.02 18.01 -18.28
N GLN A 240 17.19 18.33 -19.27
CA GLN A 240 15.88 18.97 -19.06
C GLN A 240 14.94 18.06 -18.22
N GLN A 241 14.52 18.57 -17.07
CA GLN A 241 13.33 18.10 -16.37
C GLN A 241 12.22 19.12 -16.68
N GLU A 242 11.22 18.71 -17.44
CA GLU A 242 10.02 19.52 -17.67
C GLU A 242 9.30 19.75 -16.34
N HIS A 243 8.97 21.00 -16.05
CA HIS A 243 8.32 21.42 -14.82
C HIS A 243 6.80 21.21 -14.97
N PHE A 244 6.25 20.16 -14.37
CA PHE A 244 4.81 19.90 -14.42
C PHE A 244 4.07 20.88 -13.49
N GLU A 245 3.53 21.94 -14.07
CA GLU A 245 2.52 22.77 -13.40
C GLU A 245 1.14 22.17 -13.66
N PRO A 246 0.36 21.81 -12.61
CA PRO A 246 -1.02 21.37 -12.81
C PRO A 246 -1.86 22.54 -13.37
N PRO A 247 -2.73 22.31 -14.37
CA PRO A 247 -3.58 23.37 -14.92
C PRO A 247 -4.40 24.05 -13.83
N SER A 248 -4.35 25.38 -13.76
CA SER A 248 -5.11 26.17 -12.79
C SER A 248 -6.60 26.32 -13.15
N ASP A 249 -6.96 26.01 -14.39
CA ASP A 249 -8.33 26.09 -14.89
C ASP A 249 -9.00 24.70 -14.88
N PRO A 250 -10.29 24.60 -14.50
CA PRO A 250 -11.01 23.34 -14.54
C PRO A 250 -11.15 22.82 -15.98
N PRO A 251 -11.22 21.49 -16.20
CA PRO A 251 -11.36 20.93 -17.55
C PRO A 251 -12.57 21.50 -18.30
N PRO A 252 -12.47 21.78 -19.62
CA PRO A 252 -13.60 22.25 -20.39
C PRO A 252 -14.77 21.26 -20.33
N GLY A 253 -15.94 21.73 -19.88
CA GLY A 253 -17.13 20.90 -19.61
C GLY A 253 -17.38 20.58 -18.12
N TYR A 254 -16.42 20.86 -17.22
CA TYR A 254 -16.58 20.58 -15.78
C TYR A 254 -17.73 21.37 -15.13
N GLU A 255 -17.99 22.61 -15.58
CA GLU A 255 -19.14 23.41 -15.14
C GLU A 255 -20.49 22.77 -15.52
N GLU A 256 -20.59 22.09 -16.67
CA GLU A 256 -21.83 21.45 -17.09
C GLU A 256 -22.14 20.25 -16.19
N VAL A 257 -21.14 19.43 -15.86
CA VAL A 257 -21.26 18.30 -14.93
C VAL A 257 -21.61 18.77 -13.51
N GLN A 258 -20.99 19.85 -13.01
CA GLN A 258 -21.40 20.44 -11.71
C GLN A 258 -22.84 20.92 -11.73
N ARG A 259 -23.26 21.62 -12.79
CA ARG A 259 -24.64 22.14 -12.89
C ARG A 259 -25.67 21.01 -12.97
N SER A 260 -25.37 19.91 -13.67
CA SER A 260 -26.20 18.70 -13.66
C SER A 260 -26.34 18.12 -12.26
N SER A 261 -25.23 17.95 -11.52
CA SER A 261 -25.26 17.43 -10.15
C SER A 261 -26.09 18.29 -9.20
N ILE A 262 -26.02 19.62 -9.32
CA ILE A 262 -26.81 20.56 -8.50
C ILE A 262 -28.31 20.49 -8.85
N VAL A 263 -28.65 20.29 -10.13
CA VAL A 263 -30.04 20.14 -10.59
C VAL A 263 -30.65 18.83 -10.10
N ASP A 264 -29.92 17.71 -10.19
CA ASP A 264 -30.37 16.40 -9.71
C ASP A 264 -30.57 16.37 -8.18
N GLU A 265 -29.67 17.03 -7.42
CA GLU A 265 -29.78 17.22 -5.97
C GLU A 265 -31.03 18.07 -5.62
N LEU A 266 -31.27 19.16 -6.36
CA LEU A 266 -32.43 20.02 -6.15
C LEU A 266 -33.75 19.32 -6.50
N GLU A 267 -33.80 18.54 -7.59
CA GLU A 267 -35.00 17.76 -7.94
C GLU A 267 -35.29 16.67 -6.89
N ARG A 268 -34.25 16.01 -6.35
CA ARG A 268 -34.38 15.14 -5.17
C ARG A 268 -34.96 15.89 -3.99
N GLN A 269 -34.40 17.04 -3.62
CA GLN A 269 -34.84 17.81 -2.46
C GLN A 269 -36.29 18.32 -2.60
N VAL A 270 -36.74 18.65 -3.82
CA VAL A 270 -38.13 19.00 -4.11
C VAL A 270 -39.06 17.79 -4.04
N ARG A 271 -38.62 16.59 -4.45
CA ARG A 271 -39.39 15.34 -4.31
C ARG A 271 -39.48 14.86 -2.85
N ASP A 272 -38.41 15.02 -2.08
CA ASP A 272 -38.31 14.59 -0.68
C ASP A 272 -38.95 15.58 0.32
N SER A 273 -39.61 16.65 -0.15
CA SER A 273 -40.34 17.62 0.68
C SER A 273 -41.87 17.63 0.46
N PRO A 274 -42.59 16.53 0.76
CA PRO A 274 -44.02 16.63 1.05
C PRO A 274 -44.23 17.33 2.41
N TRP A 275 -45.36 18.06 2.54
CA TRP A 275 -45.82 18.78 3.75
C TRP A 275 -45.21 20.16 4.03
N GLN A 276 -45.70 21.16 3.30
CA GLN A 276 -46.13 22.41 3.93
C GLN A 276 -47.49 22.81 3.37
N ASP A 277 -48.55 22.31 4.01
CA ASP A 277 -49.92 22.71 3.73
C ASP A 277 -50.71 22.75 5.05
N ALA A 278 -51.65 23.71 5.14
CA ALA A 278 -52.55 23.97 6.28
C ALA A 278 -51.91 24.41 7.63
N ASP A 279 -51.66 25.72 7.78
CA ASP A 279 -52.41 26.47 8.81
C ASP A 279 -52.49 27.99 8.53
N SER A 280 -53.64 28.43 8.01
CA SER A 280 -54.03 29.85 8.01
C SER A 280 -55.54 29.96 8.06
N LYS A 281 -56.10 29.64 9.23
CA LYS A 281 -57.49 29.95 9.56
C LYS A 281 -57.68 30.32 11.04
N ARG A 282 -57.23 31.52 11.39
CA ARG A 282 -57.77 32.33 12.50
C ARG A 282 -57.58 33.81 12.22
#